data_AF-A0A2W0EED7-F1
#
_entry.id   AF-A0A2W0EED7-F1
#
_cell.length_a   1.000
_cell.length_b   1.000
_cell.length_c   1.000
_cell.angle_alpha   90.00
_cell.angle_beta   90.00
_cell.angle_gamma   90.00
#
_symmetry.space_group_name_H-M   'P 1'
#
loop_
_entity.id
_entity.type
_entity.pdbx_description
1 polymer ?
#
loop_
_entity_poly.entity_id
_entity_poly.type
_entity_poly.pdbx_seq_one_letter_code
_entity_poly.pdbx_strand_id
1 'polypeptide(L)' 'RMVEYVAGGYAFDLEDNEPSIRCVAAPIRDASKRIVAGISIASTVPYMPLEKMAELIPLIKGVTARLSAELGLKV' A
#
# COMPACT_ATOMS: atom_id res chain seq x y z
N ARG A 1 -7.23 -9.76 8.72
CA ARG A 1 -7.15 -8.73 7.65
C ARG A 1 -6.64 -7.37 8.14
N MET A 2 -7.42 -6.51 8.82
CA MET A 2 -6.89 -5.19 9.22
C MET A 2 -5.68 -5.25 10.17
N VAL A 3 -5.66 -6.19 11.12
CA VAL A 3 -4.50 -6.39 12.02
C VAL A 3 -3.23 -6.76 11.22
N GLU A 4 -3.36 -7.61 10.21
CA GLU A 4 -2.26 -8.00 9.32
C GLU A 4 -1.79 -6.82 8.47
N TYR A 5 -2.71 -5.99 7.99
CA TYR A 5 -2.40 -4.77 7.24
C TYR A 5 -1.65 -3.75 8.08
N VAL A 6 -2.06 -3.55 9.34
CA VAL A 6 -1.36 -2.68 10.28
C VAL A 6 0.03 -3.21 10.57
N ALA A 7 0.18 -4.50 10.87
CA ALA A 7 1.48 -5.13 11.14
C ALA A 7 2.39 -5.12 9.90
N GLY A 8 1.83 -5.32 8.71
CA GLY A 8 2.54 -5.40 7.44
C GLY A 8 2.88 -4.03 6.83
N GLY A 9 2.12 -2.98 7.18
CA GLY A 9 2.27 -1.64 6.59
C GLY A 9 1.79 -1.56 5.13
N TYR A 10 0.78 -2.33 4.77
CA TYR A 10 0.15 -2.33 3.44
C TYR A 10 -1.32 -2.73 3.56
N ALA A 11 -2.12 -2.53 2.51
CA ALA A 11 -3.49 -3.01 2.43
C ALA A 11 -3.77 -3.59 1.04
N PHE A 12 -4.61 -4.63 0.98
CA PHE A 12 -5.22 -5.09 -0.26
C PHE A 12 -6.69 -4.70 -0.30
N ASP A 13 -7.10 -4.18 -1.45
CA ASP A 13 -8.48 -4.09 -1.91
C ASP A 13 -8.73 -5.26 -2.86
N LEU A 14 -9.65 -6.14 -2.49
CA LEU A 14 -9.98 -7.35 -3.24
C LEU A 14 -11.36 -7.25 -3.87
N GLU A 15 -11.53 -6.23 -4.71
CA GLU A 15 -12.82 -5.89 -5.35
C GLU A 15 -13.82 -5.31 -4.34
N ASP A 16 -13.33 -4.73 -3.23
CA ASP A 16 -14.15 -4.10 -2.20
C ASP A 16 -14.73 -2.77 -2.69
N ASN A 17 -14.03 -2.08 -3.58
CA ASN A 17 -14.44 -0.78 -4.15
C ASN A 17 -15.11 -0.87 -5.52
N GLU A 18 -14.48 -1.58 -6.48
CA GLU A 18 -15.01 -1.76 -7.83
C GLU A 18 -14.88 -3.24 -8.24
N PRO A 19 -15.97 -3.89 -8.68
CA PRO A 19 -15.93 -5.24 -9.21
C PRO A 19 -14.82 -5.43 -10.26
N SER A 20 -14.14 -6.56 -10.22
CA SER A 20 -13.03 -6.89 -11.14
C SER A 20 -11.77 -6.02 -11.02
N ILE A 21 -11.69 -5.09 -10.06
CA ILE A 21 -10.48 -4.31 -9.78
C ILE A 21 -9.88 -4.73 -8.44
N ARG A 22 -8.56 -4.92 -8.43
CA ARG A 22 -7.79 -5.16 -7.20
C ARG A 22 -6.69 -4.14 -7.06
N CYS A 23 -6.41 -3.78 -5.81
CA CYS A 23 -5.38 -2.81 -5.49
C CYS A 23 -4.50 -3.27 -4.34
N VAL A 24 -3.21 -2.96 -4.41
CA VAL A 24 -2.29 -2.98 -3.26
C VAL A 24 -1.90 -1.54 -2.93
N ALA A 25 -1.95 -1.18 -1.65
CA ALA A 25 -1.65 0.16 -1.18
C ALA A 25 -0.69 0.16 0.01
N ALA A 26 0.05 1.25 0.18
CA ALA A 26 0.84 1.52 1.39
C ALA A 26 0.69 2.99 1.83
N PRO A 27 0.78 3.26 3.15
CA PRO A 27 0.61 4.60 3.69
C PRO A 27 1.88 5.43 3.58
N ILE A 28 1.71 6.74 3.41
CA ILE A 28 2.77 7.75 3.54
C ILE A 28 2.56 8.49 4.85
N ARG A 29 3.64 8.65 5.62
CA ARG A 29 3.63 9.36 6.92
C ARG A 29 4.56 10.55 6.89
N ASP A 30 4.15 11.62 7.56
CA ASP A 30 4.98 12.82 7.74
C ASP A 30 5.81 12.76 9.05
N ALA A 31 6.50 13.86 9.37
CA ALA A 31 7.24 14.03 10.61
C ALA A 31 6.38 13.83 11.88
N SER A 32 5.05 14.01 11.81
CA SER A 32 4.14 13.76 12.93
C SER A 32 3.80 12.27 13.11
N LYS A 33 4.35 11.39 12.26
CA LYS A 33 4.05 9.95 12.18
C LYS A 33 2.61 9.62 11.79
N ARG A 34 1.78 10.63 11.46
CA ARG A 34 0.41 10.44 11.00
C ARG A 34 0.42 10.03 9.54
N ILE A 35 -0.58 9.24 9.12
CA ILE A 35 -0.79 8.92 7.72
C ILE A 35 -1.37 10.18 7.06
N VAL A 36 -0.66 10.73 6.09
CA VAL A 36 -1.06 11.97 5.38
C VAL A 36 -1.45 11.71 3.93
N ALA A 37 -1.03 10.58 3.37
CA ALA A 37 -1.38 10.12 2.03
C ALA A 37 -1.23 8.60 1.91
N GLY A 38 -1.60 8.04 0.75
CA GLY A 38 -1.34 6.65 0.38
C GLY A 38 -1.05 6.54 -1.11
N ILE A 39 -0.24 5.56 -1.48
CA ILE A 39 -0.05 5.15 -2.88
C ILE A 39 -0.67 3.79 -3.06
N SER A 40 -1.34 3.60 -4.20
CA SER A 40 -1.91 2.32 -4.62
C SER A 40 -1.54 1.97 -6.06
N ILE A 41 -1.41 0.69 -6.32
CA ILE A 41 -1.31 0.13 -7.68
C ILE A 41 -2.59 -0.67 -7.91
N ALA A 42 -3.33 -0.33 -8.95
CA ALA A 42 -4.60 -0.97 -9.31
C ALA A 42 -4.52 -1.61 -10.69
N SER A 43 -5.17 -2.76 -10.87
CA SER A 43 -5.41 -3.35 -12.18
C SER A 43 -6.60 -4.30 -12.12
N THR A 44 -7.00 -4.86 -13.26
CA THR A 44 -8.07 -5.85 -13.31
C THR A 44 -7.60 -7.18 -12.72
N VAL A 45 -8.54 -7.99 -12.20
CA VAL A 45 -8.28 -9.29 -11.55
C VAL A 45 -7.32 -10.20 -12.34
N PRO A 46 -7.42 -10.36 -13.68
CA PRO A 46 -6.49 -11.22 -14.43
C PRO A 46 -5.03 -10.75 -14.39
N TYR A 47 -4.78 -9.45 -14.23
CA TYR A 47 -3.45 -8.87 -14.16
C TYR A 47 -2.97 -8.62 -12.73
N MET A 48 -3.86 -8.80 -11.75
CA MET A 48 -3.58 -8.57 -10.34
C MET A 48 -4.00 -9.78 -9.47
N PRO A 49 -3.45 -10.98 -9.73
CA PRO A 49 -3.64 -12.12 -8.84
C PRO A 49 -2.94 -11.89 -7.48
N LEU A 50 -3.30 -12.65 -6.45
CA LEU A 50 -2.80 -12.44 -5.08
C LEU A 50 -1.27 -12.53 -4.98
N GLU A 51 -0.67 -13.43 -5.76
CA GLU A 51 0.77 -13.60 -5.84
C GLU A 51 1.42 -12.31 -6.36
N LYS A 52 0.84 -11.70 -7.39
CA LYS A 52 1.32 -10.43 -7.93
C LYS A 52 1.18 -9.29 -6.94
N MET A 53 0.06 -9.23 -6.23
CA MET A 53 -0.15 -8.23 -5.17
C MET A 53 0.90 -8.36 -4.06
N ALA A 54 1.24 -9.60 -3.67
CA ALA A 54 2.29 -9.87 -2.68
C ALA A 54 3.69 -9.46 -3.17
N GLU A 55 4.03 -9.74 -4.44
CA GLU A 55 5.28 -9.28 -5.07
C GLU A 55 5.45 -7.76 -5.08
N LEU A 56 4.33 -7.02 -5.14
CA LEU A 56 4.34 -5.55 -5.18
C LEU A 56 4.50 -4.91 -3.80
N ILE A 57 4.32 -5.66 -2.70
CA ILE A 57 4.44 -5.12 -1.33
C ILE A 57 5.80 -4.47 -1.07
N PRO A 58 6.95 -5.11 -1.34
CA PRO A 58 8.25 -4.49 -1.09
C PRO A 58 8.46 -3.22 -1.91
N LEU A 59 8.00 -3.21 -3.17
CA LEU A 59 8.11 -2.06 -4.06
C LEU A 59 7.34 -0.85 -3.51
N ILE A 60 6.05 -1.04 -3.23
CA ILE A 60 5.19 0.07 -2.79
C ILE A 60 5.59 0.57 -1.39
N LYS A 61 6.05 -0.32 -0.50
CA LYS A 61 6.61 0.07 0.80
C LYS A 61 7.90 0.86 0.65
N GLY A 62 8.79 0.47 -0.28
CA GLY A 62 10.01 1.22 -0.56
C GLY A 62 9.73 2.64 -1.06
N VAL A 63 8.78 2.79 -2.00
CA VAL A 63 8.36 4.10 -2.52
C VAL A 63 7.75 4.96 -1.43
N THR A 64 6.79 4.43 -0.67
CA THR A 64 6.11 5.17 0.39
C THR A 64 7.04 5.51 1.56
N ALA A 65 8.01 4.65 1.89
CA ALA A 65 9.05 4.95 2.87
C ALA A 65 9.94 6.12 2.42
N ARG A 66 10.36 6.15 1.15
CA ARG A 66 11.18 7.24 0.60
C ARG A 66 10.42 8.57 0.62
N LEU A 67 9.16 8.57 0.19
CA LEU A 67 8.29 9.76 0.28
C LEU A 67 8.07 10.18 1.73
N SER A 68 7.88 9.24 2.65
CA SER A 68 7.74 9.55 4.07
C SER A 68 8.99 10.22 4.63
N ALA A 69 10.19 9.77 4.22
CA ALA A 69 11.45 10.38 4.61
C ALA A 69 11.59 11.81 4.06
N GLU A 70 11.17 12.06 2.81
CA GLU A 70 11.10 13.41 2.23
C GLU A 70 10.12 14.32 2.97
N LEU A 71 9.04 13.75 3.54
CA LEU A 71 8.08 14.45 4.40
C LEU A 71 8.52 14.53 5.89
N GLY A 72 9.75 14.14 6.19
CA GLY A 72 10.36 14.30 7.51
C GLY A 72 10.11 13.16 8.51
N LEU A 73 9.57 12.02 8.06
CA LEU A 73 9.53 10.81 8.89
C LEU A 73 10.97 10.33 9.14
N LYS A 74 11.41 10.42 10.39
CA LYS A 74 12.70 9.86 10.83
C LYS A 74 12.49 8.41 11.27
N VAL A 75 13.31 7.51 10.72
CA VAL A 75 13.36 6.08 11.05
C VAL A 75 14.09 5.89 12.39
#